data_AF-A0A125SEZ1-F1
#
_entry.id   AF-A0A125SEZ1-F1
#
_cell.length_a   1.000
_cell.length_b   1.000
_cell.length_c   1.000
_cell.angle_alpha   90.00
_cell.angle_beta   90.00
_cell.angle_gamma   90.00
#
_symmetry.space_group_name_H-M   'P 1'
#
loop_
_entity.id
_entity.type
_entity.pdbx_description
1 polymer ?
#
loop_
_entity_poly.entity_id
_entity_poly.type
_entity_poly.pdbx_seq_one_letter_code
_entity_poly.pdbx_strand_id
1 'polypeptide(L)' 'MRLPKEFRLDVDEVRVRRHGNAIILEPIANDWSWLELIVGPVDEGFIQASTEQPTEQDRPDLDFFK' A
#
# COMPACT_ATOMS: atom_id res chain seq x y z
N MET A 1 -2.81 -0.85 29.62
CA MET A 1 -3.01 0.60 29.42
C MET A 1 -4.44 0.83 28.94
N ARG A 2 -5.13 1.89 29.37
CA ARG A 2 -6.41 2.30 28.76
C ARG A 2 -6.21 3.61 28.02
N LEU A 3 -6.64 3.68 26.76
CA LEU A 3 -6.65 4.93 26.01
C LEU A 3 -7.83 5.81 26.50
N PRO A 4 -7.58 7.10 26.78
CA PRO A 4 -8.65 8.09 26.94
C PRO A 4 -9.59 8.08 25.74
N LYS A 5 -10.84 8.52 25.95
CA LYS A 5 -11.91 8.37 24.95
C LYS A 5 -11.57 9.09 23.65
N GLU A 6 -10.95 10.26 23.76
CA GLU A 6 -10.51 11.11 22.66
C GLU A 6 -9.37 10.50 21.82
N PHE A 7 -8.68 9.47 22.32
CA PHE A 7 -7.59 8.78 21.62
C PHE A 7 -7.94 7.35 21.22
N ARG A 8 -9.22 6.96 21.30
CA ARG A 8 -9.65 5.64 20.81
C ARG A 8 -9.62 5.63 19.29
N LEU A 9 -8.98 4.60 18.74
CA LEU A 9 -8.99 4.31 17.31
C LEU A 9 -10.12 3.31 17.04
N ASP A 10 -10.84 3.48 15.93
CA ASP A 10 -11.90 2.56 15.49
C ASP A 10 -11.31 1.46 14.60
N VAL A 11 -10.35 0.71 15.17
CA VAL A 11 -9.67 -0.41 14.50
C VAL A 11 -9.34 -1.51 15.52
N ASP A 12 -9.27 -2.74 15.04
CA ASP A 12 -8.91 -3.90 15.88
C ASP A 12 -7.39 -4.05 16.06
N GLU A 13 -6.60 -3.56 15.10
CA GLU A 13 -5.15 -3.75 15.07
C GLU A 13 -4.38 -2.44 14.83
N VAL A 14 -3.21 -2.34 15.48
CA VAL A 14 -2.28 -1.22 15.33
C VAL A 14 -0.85 -1.71 15.16
N ARG A 15 -0.07 -1.00 14.36
CA ARG A 15 1.39 -1.09 14.34
C ARG A 15 1.95 -0.29 15.52
N VAL A 16 2.84 -0.92 16.28
CA VAL A 16 3.49 -0.32 17.43
C VAL A 16 4.97 -0.09 17.13
N ARG A 17 5.44 1.14 17.32
CA ARG A 17 6.88 1.45 17.19
C ARG A 17 7.35 2.41 18.28
N ARG A 18 8.63 2.28 18.66
CA ARG A 18 9.28 3.18 19.61
C ARG A 18 9.98 4.32 18.87
N HIS A 19 9.79 5.54 19.34
CA HIS A 19 10.46 6.73 18.83
C HIS A 19 11.03 7.54 20.00
N GLY A 20 12.31 7.33 20.30
CA GLY A 20 12.94 7.87 21.50
C GLY A 20 12.23 7.39 22.77
N ASN A 21 11.66 8.33 23.52
CA ASN A 21 10.88 8.04 24.73
C ASN A 21 9.37 7.89 24.47
N ALA A 22 8.92 7.97 23.21
CA ALA A 22 7.53 7.81 22.83
C ALA A 22 7.24 6.41 22.25
N ILE A 23 5.99 5.97 22.38
CA ILE A 23 5.40 4.87 21.64
C ILE A 23 4.39 5.47 20.67
N ILE A 24 4.48 5.09 19.40
CA ILE A 24 3.56 5.48 18.34
C ILE A 24 2.66 4.28 18.03
N LEU A 25 1.36 4.54 17.99
CA LEU A 25 0.32 3.58 17.60
C LEU A 25 -0.28 4.07 16.29
N GLU A 26 -0.08 3.31 15.21
CA GLU A 26 -0.60 3.62 13.88
C GLU A 26 -1.61 2.54 13.48
N PRO A 27 -2.85 2.89 13.08
CA PRO A 27 -3.81 1.92 12.55
C PRO A 27 -3.21 1.09 11.41
N ILE A 28 -3.51 -0.21 11.39
CA ILE A 28 -3.21 -1.04 10.22
C ILE A 28 -4.34 -0.84 9.21
N ALA A 29 -3.99 -0.41 8.00
CA ALA A 29 -4.96 -0.32 6.91
C ALA A 29 -5.40 -1.73 6.52
N ASN A 30 -6.71 -1.97 6.55
CA ASN A 30 -7.33 -3.26 6.20
C ASN A 30 -7.83 -3.30 4.75
N ASP A 31 -7.75 -2.17 4.04
CA ASP A 31 -8.19 -2.02 2.66
C ASP A 31 -7.28 -1.04 1.90
N TRP A 32 -7.67 -0.71 0.67
CA TRP A 32 -6.93 0.21 -0.21
C TRP A 32 -7.40 1.66 -0.13
N SER A 33 -8.33 2.01 0.76
CA SER A 33 -8.86 3.39 0.87
C SER A 33 -7.76 4.41 1.19
N TRP A 34 -6.71 4.01 1.90
CA TRP A 34 -5.56 4.86 2.17
C TRP A 34 -4.81 5.30 0.91
N LEU A 35 -4.87 4.53 -0.19
CA LEU A 35 -4.26 4.93 -1.45
C LEU A 35 -4.94 6.17 -2.01
N GLU A 36 -6.26 6.30 -1.88
CA GLU A 36 -6.99 7.45 -2.38
C GLU A 36 -6.52 8.76 -1.74
N LEU A 37 -6.02 8.70 -0.51
CA LEU A 37 -5.49 9.86 0.22
C LEU A 37 -4.11 10.32 -0.27
N ILE A 38 -3.36 9.45 -0.96
CA ILE A 38 -2.00 9.74 -1.42
C ILE A 38 -1.84 9.75 -2.93
N VAL A 39 -2.78 9.15 -3.67
CA VAL A 39 -2.77 9.14 -5.13
C VAL A 39 -3.31 10.49 -5.62
N GLY A 40 -2.43 11.24 -6.30
CA GLY A 40 -2.80 12.42 -7.08
C GLY A 40 -3.13 12.06 -8.54
N PRO A 41 -3.48 13.06 -9.37
CA PRO A 41 -3.63 12.84 -10.81
C PRO A 41 -2.32 12.30 -11.40
N VAL A 42 -2.45 11.31 -12.29
CA VAL A 42 -1.34 10.75 -13.06
C VAL A 42 -1.32 11.36 -14.46
N ASP A 43 -0.14 11.50 -15.05
CA ASP A 43 0.01 12.06 -16.39
C ASP A 43 -0.44 11.07 -17.49
N GLU A 44 -0.67 11.59 -18.69
CA GLU A 44 -1.11 10.80 -19.84
C GLU A 44 -0.14 9.67 -20.21
N GLY A 45 1.17 9.88 -20.03
CA GLY A 45 2.19 8.87 -20.32
C GLY A 45 2.10 7.68 -19.37
N PHE A 46 1.87 7.94 -18.08
CA PHE A 46 1.59 6.91 -17.08
C PHE A 46 0.32 6.13 -17.42
N ILE A 47 -0.77 6.81 -17.77
CA ILE A 47 -2.03 6.18 -18.17
C ILE A 47 -1.81 5.29 -19.40
N GLN A 48 -1.15 5.81 -20.43
CA GLN A 48 -0.88 5.06 -21.65
C GLN A 48 -0.04 3.82 -21.38
N ALA A 49 1.08 3.96 -20.65
CA ALA A 49 1.97 2.84 -20.35
C ALA A 49 1.30 1.77 -19.47
N SER A 50 0.46 2.17 -18.52
CA SER A 50 -0.26 1.24 -17.63
C SER A 50 -1.42 0.50 -18.30
N THR A 51 -1.98 1.06 -19.37
CA THR A 51 -3.10 0.48 -20.13
C THR A 51 -2.67 -0.23 -21.41
N GLU A 52 -1.42 -0.01 -21.86
CA GLU A 52 -0.82 -0.70 -22.99
C GLU A 52 -0.77 -2.21 -22.74
N GLN A 53 -1.26 -2.98 -23.72
CA GLN A 53 -1.13 -4.44 -23.74
C GLN A 53 -0.11 -4.82 -24.81
N PRO A 54 1.19 -4.93 -24.47
CA PRO A 54 2.21 -5.35 -25.43
C PRO A 54 1.98 -6.80 -25.82
N THR A 55 2.47 -7.18 -27.00
CA THR A 55 2.49 -8.58 -27.41
C THR A 55 3.35 -9.40 -26.47
N GLU A 56 3.04 -10.69 -26.36
CA GLU A 56 3.87 -11.64 -25.62
C GLU A 56 5.33 -11.56 -26.10
N GLN A 57 6.26 -11.60 -25.15
CA GLN A 57 7.67 -11.61 -25.46
C GLN A 57 8.11 -13.03 -25.83
N ASP A 58 8.78 -13.19 -26.97
CA ASP A 58 9.47 -14.44 -27.31
C ASP A 58 10.67 -14.64 -26.36
N ARG A 59 10.62 -15.74 -25.57
CA ARG A 59 11.61 -16.08 -24.52
C ARG A 59 11.97 -17.56 -24.60
N PRO A 60 12.61 -18.03 -25.68
CA PRO A 60 12.89 -19.45 -25.91
C PRO A 60 13.77 -20.06 -24.81
N ASP A 61 14.62 -19.27 -24.15
CA ASP A 61 15.48 -19.72 -23.06
C ASP A 61 14.72 -20.11 -21.77
N LEU A 62 13.43 -19.75 -21.65
CA LEU A 62 12.58 -20.11 -20.51
C LEU A 62 11.76 -21.39 -20.73
N ASP A 63 11.82 -21.99 -21.93
CA ASP A 63 11.10 -23.23 -22.27
C ASP A 63 11.66 -24.48 -21.57
N PHE A 64 12.79 -24.35 -20.84
CA PHE A 64 13.38 -25.45 -20.07
C PHE A 64 12.49 -25.97 -18.93
N PHE A 65 11.50 -25.21 -18.48
CA PHE A 65 10.58 -25.60 -17.40
C PHE A 65 9.32 -26.35 -17.87
N LYS A 66 9.26 -26.76 -19.14
CA LYS A 66 8.13 -27.54 -19.71
C LYS A 66 8.24 -29.04 -19.44
#